data_AF-A0A6I2VH19-F1
#
_entry.id   AF-A0A6I2VH19-F1
#
_cell.length_a   1.000
_cell.length_b   1.000
_cell.length_c   1.000
_cell.angle_alpha   90.00
_cell.angle_beta   90.00
_cell.angle_gamma   90.00
#
_symmetry.space_group_name_H-M   'P 1'
#
loop_
_entity.id
_entity.type
_entity.pdbx_description
1 polymer ?
#
loop_
_entity_poly.entity_id
_entity_poly.type
_entity_poly.pdbx_seq_one_letter_code
_entity_poly.pdbx_strand_id
1 'polypeptide(L)'
;MNRDRATLIASTTLIGALILGLAGLAFAAFLREAAPINIEADLLQESTALPAEVVHDALVKAGFTSTLYNSGTYDIVVEKVQDSLEPRAIDIGVNARPVDSERFPNVVSLGTIGNIPVLIIARAGVTPITSPADLRGKRIQVGYPGSTAAEVGERILAQFNVTQGNSSLQSDKRSVAEAMVLSGESDAAIVMYSPYDDSHADFITTPGLQIVPIPAAKAVAGRIGYVVPVALPAGAYR
;
A
#
# COMPACT_ATOMS: atom_id res chain seq x y z
N MET A 1 -24.60 19.23 18.10
CA MET A 1 -24.08 20.34 17.27
C MET A 1 -22.65 20.69 17.72
N ASN A 2 -21.68 19.78 17.57
CA ASN A 2 -20.27 20.07 17.94
C ASN A 2 -19.22 19.11 17.33
N ARG A 3 -19.62 18.14 16.48
CA ARG A 3 -18.67 17.21 15.81
C ARG A 3 -18.12 17.77 14.50
N ASP A 4 -18.88 18.61 13.79
CA ASP A 4 -18.48 19.11 12.47
C ASP A 4 -17.36 20.16 12.50
N ARG A 5 -17.22 20.90 13.61
CA ARG A 5 -16.13 21.89 13.77
C ARG A 5 -14.77 21.25 14.02
N ALA A 6 -14.73 20.13 14.74
CA ALA A 6 -13.47 19.44 15.04
C ALA A 6 -12.87 18.78 13.78
N THR A 7 -13.72 18.19 12.93
CA THR A 7 -13.30 17.57 11.66
C THR A 7 -12.82 18.61 10.65
N LEU A 8 -13.44 19.80 10.62
CA LEU A 8 -13.05 20.90 9.73
C LEU A 8 -11.72 21.55 10.14
N ILE A 9 -11.46 21.67 11.44
CA ILE A 9 -10.19 22.19 11.98
C ILE A 9 -9.05 21.18 11.72
N ALA A 10 -9.30 19.88 11.91
CA ALA A 10 -8.29 18.85 11.64
C ALA A 10 -7.90 18.80 10.15
N SER A 11 -8.86 18.92 9.23
CA SER A 11 -8.58 18.92 7.78
C SER A 11 -7.90 20.20 7.28
N THR A 12 -8.24 21.37 7.83
CA THR A 12 -7.50 22.62 7.52
C THR A 12 -6.08 22.62 8.08
N THR A 13 -5.86 22.02 9.25
CA THR A 13 -4.53 21.92 9.85
C THR A 13 -3.62 20.96 9.06
N LEU A 14 -4.17 19.84 8.57
CA LEU A 14 -3.42 18.86 7.76
C LEU A 14 -3.04 19.43 6.38
N ILE A 15 -3.96 20.16 5.74
CA ILE A 15 -3.70 20.87 4.46
C ILE A 15 -2.67 21.99 4.69
N GLY A 16 -2.75 22.72 5.80
CA GLY A 16 -1.80 23.76 6.16
C GLY A 16 -0.38 23.22 6.40
N ALA A 17 -0.25 22.07 7.07
CA ALA A 17 1.03 21.40 7.29
C ALA A 17 1.65 20.90 5.98
N LEU A 18 0.85 20.34 5.08
CA LEU A 18 1.30 19.92 3.75
C LEU A 18 1.78 21.11 2.91
N ILE A 19 1.04 22.22 2.91
CA ILE A 19 1.42 23.45 2.19
C ILE A 19 2.70 24.05 2.76
N LEU A 20 2.86 24.09 4.09
CA LEU A 20 4.07 24.60 4.74
C LEU A 20 5.29 23.70 4.50
N GLY A 21 5.10 22.38 4.51
CA GLY A 21 6.15 21.41 4.15
C GLY A 21 6.60 21.60 2.70
N LEU A 22 5.64 21.68 1.76
CA LEU A 22 5.92 21.93 0.36
C LEU A 22 6.56 23.32 0.12
N ALA A 23 6.14 24.35 0.86
CA ALA A 23 6.73 25.69 0.76
C ALA A 23 8.16 25.75 1.32
N GLY A 24 8.47 25.00 2.39
CA GLY A 24 9.83 24.86 2.91
C GLY A 24 10.76 24.17 1.92
N LEU A 25 10.28 23.09 1.29
CA LEU A 25 10.95 22.41 0.18
C LEU A 25 11.16 23.35 -1.02
N ALA A 26 10.13 24.11 -1.39
CA ALA A 26 10.21 25.09 -2.46
C ALA A 26 11.25 26.18 -2.19
N PHE A 27 11.34 26.66 -0.95
CA PHE A 27 12.29 27.68 -0.54
C PHE A 27 13.73 27.14 -0.51
N ALA A 28 13.94 25.91 -0.02
CA ALA A 28 15.24 25.25 -0.08
C ALA A 28 15.69 24.97 -1.53
N ALA A 29 14.75 24.59 -2.41
CA ALA A 29 14.97 24.39 -3.84
C ALA A 29 15.11 25.71 -4.62
N PHE A 30 14.65 26.84 -4.08
CA PHE A 30 14.87 28.16 -4.65
C PHE A 30 16.27 28.70 -4.31
N LEU A 31 16.79 28.37 -3.13
CA LEU A 31 18.14 28.80 -2.69
C LEU A 31 19.27 27.94 -3.29
N ARG A 32 18.99 26.71 -3.71
CA ARG A 32 19.87 25.86 -4.52
C ARG A 32 19.45 26.01 -5.98
N GLU A 33 20.28 26.50 -6.90
CA GLU A 33 19.96 26.44 -8.34
C GLU A 33 19.49 25.03 -8.77
N ALA A 34 18.18 24.89 -9.03
CA ALA A 34 17.48 23.84 -9.79
C ALA A 34 17.98 22.38 -9.66
N ALA A 35 18.44 21.94 -8.49
CA ALA A 35 18.72 20.52 -8.27
C ALA A 35 17.39 19.73 -8.31
N PRO A 36 17.34 18.58 -9.00
CA PRO A 36 16.13 17.75 -9.02
C PRO A 36 15.80 17.25 -7.61
N ILE A 37 14.50 17.23 -7.27
CA ILE A 37 14.00 16.54 -6.09
C ILE A 37 14.01 15.04 -6.39
N ASN A 38 14.85 14.32 -5.66
CA ASN A 38 15.07 12.89 -5.83
C ASN A 38 14.08 12.10 -4.99
N ILE A 39 13.23 11.32 -5.65
CA ILE A 39 12.23 10.44 -5.04
C ILE A 39 12.73 9.01 -5.15
N GLU A 40 12.68 8.26 -4.04
CA GLU A 40 12.98 6.83 -4.01
C GLU A 40 11.72 6.04 -3.63
N ALA A 41 11.46 4.96 -4.36
CA ALA A 41 10.38 4.03 -4.06
C ALA A 41 10.77 2.62 -4.51
N ASP A 42 10.08 1.59 -4.00
CA ASP A 42 10.11 0.27 -4.62
C ASP A 42 9.15 0.29 -5.82
N LEU A 43 9.68 0.49 -7.02
CA LEU A 43 8.88 0.56 -8.25
C LEU A 43 8.42 -0.83 -8.75
N LEU A 44 8.91 -1.91 -8.12
CA LEU A 44 8.42 -3.26 -8.41
C LEU A 44 7.12 -3.59 -7.65
N GLN A 45 6.77 -2.76 -6.66
CA GLN A 45 5.54 -2.89 -5.89
C GLN A 45 4.60 -1.74 -6.19
N GLU A 46 3.43 -2.04 -6.73
CA GLU A 46 2.39 -1.03 -6.98
C GLU A 46 1.97 -0.27 -5.73
N SER A 47 2.12 -0.88 -4.54
CA SER A 47 1.87 -0.20 -3.28
C SER A 47 2.73 1.05 -3.06
N THR A 48 3.82 1.19 -3.82
CA THR A 48 4.75 2.32 -3.77
C THR A 48 5.00 2.96 -5.13
N ALA A 49 4.91 2.22 -6.24
CA ALA A 49 5.12 2.75 -7.59
C ALA A 49 4.09 3.84 -7.96
N LEU A 50 2.79 3.52 -7.90
CA LEU A 50 1.73 4.48 -8.25
C LEU A 50 1.75 5.73 -7.35
N PRO A 51 1.86 5.62 -6.01
CA PRO A 51 1.99 6.80 -5.17
C PRO A 51 3.24 7.64 -5.49
N ALA A 52 4.36 7.01 -5.87
CA ALA A 52 5.59 7.74 -6.21
C ALA A 52 5.48 8.49 -7.54
N GLU A 53 4.82 7.92 -8.54
CA GLU A 53 4.46 8.60 -9.79
C GLU A 53 3.55 9.80 -9.50
N VAL A 54 2.54 9.65 -8.63
CA VAL A 54 1.66 10.76 -8.23
C VAL A 54 2.44 11.91 -7.58
N VAL A 55 3.41 11.60 -6.71
CA VAL A 55 4.27 12.63 -6.09
C VAL A 55 5.16 13.29 -7.14
N HIS A 56 5.77 12.51 -8.02
CA HIS A 56 6.60 13.01 -9.12
C HIS A 56 5.82 13.99 -10.00
N ASP A 57 4.65 13.58 -10.50
CA ASP A 57 3.80 14.39 -11.37
C ASP A 57 3.31 15.66 -10.67
N ALA A 58 2.97 15.58 -9.38
CA ALA A 58 2.58 16.74 -8.59
C ALA A 58 3.72 17.77 -8.47
N LEU A 59 4.95 17.32 -8.26
CA LEU A 59 6.14 18.19 -8.20
C LEU A 59 6.44 18.82 -9.56
N VAL A 60 6.39 18.04 -10.64
CA VAL A 60 6.59 18.53 -12.01
C VAL A 60 5.53 19.58 -12.35
N LYS A 61 4.26 19.31 -12.04
CA LYS A 61 3.15 20.25 -12.26
C LYS A 61 3.29 21.54 -11.45
N ALA A 62 3.93 21.48 -10.28
CA ALA A 62 4.24 22.64 -9.45
C ALA A 62 5.50 23.42 -9.91
N GLY A 63 6.18 22.96 -10.98
CA GLY A 63 7.34 23.63 -11.56
C GLY A 63 8.69 23.15 -11.04
N PHE A 64 8.74 22.06 -10.27
CA PHE A 64 10.00 21.47 -9.81
C PHE A 64 10.54 20.46 -10.83
N THR A 65 11.86 20.34 -10.91
CA THR A 65 12.48 19.15 -11.51
C THR A 65 12.45 18.03 -10.49
N SER A 66 12.00 16.84 -10.88
CA SER A 66 11.97 15.65 -10.02
C SER A 66 12.53 14.44 -10.77
N THR A 67 13.16 13.52 -10.05
CA THR A 67 13.63 12.23 -10.61
C THR A 67 13.17 11.10 -9.70
N LEU A 68 12.63 10.03 -10.30
CA LEU A 68 12.16 8.85 -9.59
C LEU A 68 13.18 7.70 -9.73
N TYR A 69 13.57 7.13 -8.59
CA TYR A 69 14.53 6.04 -8.48
C TYR A 69 13.86 4.80 -7.88
N ASN A 70 14.35 3.63 -8.32
CA ASN A 70 13.90 2.34 -7.81
C ASN A 70 14.89 1.78 -6.79
N SER A 71 14.44 1.57 -5.55
CA SER A 71 15.24 0.95 -4.49
C SER A 71 15.27 -0.58 -4.56
N GLY A 72 14.26 -1.17 -5.20
CA GLY A 72 13.98 -2.61 -5.19
C GLY A 72 13.51 -3.19 -3.84
N THR A 73 13.62 -2.46 -2.72
CA THR A 73 13.11 -2.89 -1.39
C THR A 73 12.77 -1.70 -0.48
N TYR A 74 11.91 -1.91 0.51
CA TYR A 74 11.44 -0.88 1.44
C TYR A 74 12.48 -0.36 2.42
N ASP A 75 13.28 -1.24 3.01
CA ASP A 75 14.22 -0.87 4.08
C ASP A 75 15.28 0.10 3.55
N ILE A 76 15.70 -0.09 2.30
CA ILE A 76 16.64 0.78 1.59
C ILE A 76 16.05 2.18 1.34
N VAL A 77 14.73 2.32 1.12
CA VAL A 77 14.12 3.64 0.86
C VAL A 77 14.35 4.57 2.04
N VAL A 78 14.03 4.10 3.24
CA VAL A 78 14.10 4.93 4.46
C VAL A 78 15.55 5.19 4.85
N GLU A 79 16.42 4.19 4.70
CA GLU A 79 17.87 4.34 4.92
C GLU A 79 18.47 5.39 3.99
N LYS A 80 18.11 5.41 2.70
CA LYS A 80 18.59 6.42 1.74
C LYS A 80 18.10 7.83 2.03
N VAL A 81 16.88 7.99 2.55
CA VAL A 81 16.36 9.30 2.97
C VAL A 81 17.07 9.79 4.24
N GLN A 82 17.31 8.88 5.20
CA GLN A 82 18.05 9.16 6.42
C GLN A 82 19.49 9.59 6.11
N ASP A 83 20.14 8.89 5.18
CA ASP A 83 21.54 9.10 4.81
C ASP A 83 21.68 10.08 3.64
N SER A 84 21.29 11.33 3.89
CA SER A 84 21.40 12.47 2.95
C SER A 84 22.85 12.83 2.52
N LEU A 85 23.84 12.04 2.94
CA LEU A 85 25.28 12.25 2.69
C LEU A 85 25.85 11.33 1.57
N GLU A 86 25.02 10.47 0.98
CA GLU A 86 25.34 9.75 -0.27
C GLU A 86 25.69 10.73 -1.42
N PRO A 87 26.45 10.31 -2.46
CA PRO A 87 26.75 11.17 -3.61
C PRO A 87 25.49 11.68 -4.36
N ARG A 88 24.32 11.10 -4.06
CA ARG A 88 23.00 11.58 -4.45
C ARG A 88 22.09 11.56 -3.23
N ALA A 89 21.77 12.74 -2.69
CA ALA A 89 20.80 12.86 -1.61
C ALA A 89 19.41 12.49 -2.13
N ILE A 90 18.76 11.48 -1.51
CA ILE A 90 17.34 11.22 -1.71
C ILE A 90 16.56 12.17 -0.78
N ASP A 91 15.62 12.91 -1.36
CA ASP A 91 14.85 13.92 -0.63
C ASP A 91 13.53 13.36 -0.11
N ILE A 92 12.90 12.46 -0.88
CA ILE A 92 11.58 11.89 -0.58
C ILE A 92 11.61 10.37 -0.75
N GLY A 93 11.18 9.65 0.28
CA GLY A 93 10.92 8.21 0.21
C GLY A 93 9.42 7.93 0.17
N VAL A 94 8.99 7.02 -0.69
CA VAL A 94 7.61 6.51 -0.72
C VAL A 94 7.58 5.07 -0.22
N ASN A 95 6.85 4.85 0.86
CA ASN A 95 6.81 3.61 1.62
C ASN A 95 5.37 3.21 1.99
N ALA A 96 5.10 1.90 1.97
CA ALA A 96 3.81 1.33 2.38
C ALA A 96 3.79 0.82 3.83
N ARG A 97 4.93 0.91 4.54
CA ARG A 97 5.13 0.47 5.93
C ARG A 97 5.40 1.65 6.85
N PRO A 98 5.10 1.55 8.16
CA PRO A 98 5.53 2.53 9.14
C PRO A 98 7.04 2.77 9.10
N VAL A 99 7.44 4.02 9.30
CA VAL A 99 8.83 4.38 9.59
C VAL A 99 8.99 4.43 11.10
N ASP A 100 10.00 3.72 11.61
CA ASP A 100 10.40 3.80 13.00
C ASP A 100 11.23 5.08 13.22
N SER A 101 10.63 6.07 13.89
CA SER A 101 11.29 7.35 14.17
C SER A 101 12.46 7.23 15.15
N GLU A 102 12.51 6.20 15.99
CA GLU A 102 13.66 5.96 16.87
C GLU A 102 14.86 5.46 16.07
N ARG A 103 14.59 4.60 15.06
CA ARG A 103 15.61 4.11 14.13
C ARG A 103 16.04 5.16 13.10
N PHE A 104 15.12 6.01 12.65
CA PHE A 104 15.35 6.98 11.56
C PHE A 104 15.05 8.41 12.02
N PRO A 105 15.88 8.98 12.91
CA PRO A 105 15.59 10.28 13.55
C PRO A 105 15.66 11.49 12.61
N ASN A 106 16.25 11.35 11.43
CA ASN A 106 16.33 12.42 10.43
C ASN A 106 15.22 12.30 9.36
N VAL A 107 14.36 11.30 9.47
CA VAL A 107 13.25 11.09 8.53
C VAL A 107 11.96 11.62 9.16
N VAL A 108 11.26 12.47 8.42
CA VAL A 108 9.94 12.98 8.81
C VAL A 108 8.89 12.49 7.83
N SER A 109 7.71 12.10 8.34
CA SER A 109 6.57 11.80 7.48
C SER A 109 5.98 13.09 6.92
N LEU A 110 5.92 13.21 5.59
CA LEU A 110 5.23 14.31 4.91
C LEU A 110 3.70 14.09 4.83
N GLY A 111 3.23 12.88 5.14
CA GLY A 111 1.82 12.51 5.15
C GLY A 111 1.55 11.18 4.46
N THR A 112 0.26 10.87 4.30
CA THR A 112 -0.24 9.68 3.62
C THR A 112 -0.84 10.09 2.28
N ILE A 113 -0.36 9.49 1.18
CA ILE A 113 -0.82 9.80 -0.18
C ILE A 113 -2.15 9.06 -0.50
N GLY A 114 -2.28 7.82 -0.02
CA GLY A 114 -3.48 7.03 -0.22
C GLY A 114 -3.44 5.72 0.56
N ASN A 115 -4.62 5.10 0.69
CA ASN A 115 -4.74 3.75 1.22
C ASN A 115 -4.92 2.78 0.05
N ILE A 116 -4.05 1.77 -0.02
CA ILE A 116 -4.17 0.69 -0.99
C ILE A 116 -4.78 -0.49 -0.25
N PRO A 117 -6.03 -0.88 -0.57
CA PRO A 117 -6.73 -1.91 0.18
C PRO A 117 -6.06 -3.26 -0.04
N VAL A 118 -5.95 -4.03 1.05
CA VAL A 118 -5.67 -5.46 0.98
C VAL A 118 -6.99 -6.16 0.71
N LEU A 119 -7.04 -6.87 -0.42
CA LEU A 119 -8.19 -7.67 -0.82
C LEU A 119 -7.87 -9.14 -0.67
N ILE A 120 -8.89 -9.91 -0.31
CA ILE A 120 -8.88 -11.36 -0.44
C ILE A 120 -9.84 -11.66 -1.58
N ILE A 121 -9.32 -12.16 -2.71
CA ILE A 121 -10.13 -12.54 -3.86
C ILE A 121 -10.18 -14.06 -3.90
N ALA A 122 -11.37 -14.62 -3.88
CA ALA A 122 -11.57 -16.06 -3.84
C ALA A 122 -12.49 -16.53 -4.96
N ARG A 123 -12.30 -17.77 -5.39
CA ARG A 123 -13.24 -18.44 -6.29
C ARG A 123 -14.60 -18.61 -5.61
N ALA A 124 -15.67 -18.22 -6.29
CA ALA A 124 -17.05 -18.52 -5.95
C ALA A 124 -17.36 -19.99 -6.33
N GLY A 125 -16.87 -20.91 -5.51
CA GLY A 125 -17.12 -22.35 -5.66
C GLY A 125 -18.43 -22.81 -5.02
N VAL A 126 -18.66 -24.13 -5.03
CA VAL A 126 -19.84 -24.77 -4.40
C VAL A 126 -19.88 -24.54 -2.89
N THR A 127 -18.72 -24.46 -2.24
CA THR A 127 -18.60 -24.01 -0.84
C THR A 127 -18.26 -22.52 -0.83
N PRO A 128 -19.14 -21.66 -0.32
CA PRO A 128 -18.88 -20.23 -0.25
C PRO A 128 -17.70 -19.90 0.66
N ILE A 129 -16.78 -19.05 0.18
CA ILE A 129 -15.73 -18.42 0.99
C ILE A 129 -16.25 -17.03 1.33
N THR A 130 -16.76 -16.87 2.55
CA THR A 130 -17.45 -15.64 2.99
C THR A 130 -16.68 -14.88 4.06
N SER A 131 -15.63 -15.50 4.60
CA SER A 131 -14.72 -14.90 5.56
C SER A 131 -13.32 -15.47 5.39
N PRO A 132 -12.28 -14.80 5.93
CA PRO A 132 -10.93 -15.35 5.89
C PRO A 132 -10.82 -16.70 6.63
N ALA A 133 -11.69 -17.00 7.61
CA ALA A 133 -11.69 -18.28 8.32
C ALA A 133 -12.04 -19.46 7.40
N ASP A 134 -12.82 -19.24 6.35
CA ASP A 134 -13.23 -20.26 5.38
C ASP A 134 -12.06 -20.71 4.49
N LEU A 135 -10.94 -19.99 4.53
CA LEU A 135 -9.70 -20.33 3.83
C LEU A 135 -8.88 -21.42 4.54
N ARG A 136 -9.34 -21.92 5.69
CA ARG A 136 -8.72 -23.08 6.34
C ARG A 136 -8.78 -24.30 5.41
N GLY A 137 -7.65 -24.96 5.22
CA GLY A 137 -7.50 -26.11 4.33
C GLY A 137 -7.51 -25.78 2.83
N LYS A 138 -7.44 -24.48 2.47
CA LYS A 138 -7.42 -24.02 1.06
C LYS A 138 -6.00 -23.71 0.60
N ARG A 139 -5.83 -23.57 -0.72
CA ARG A 139 -4.62 -23.08 -1.38
C ARG A 139 -4.75 -21.58 -1.58
N ILE A 140 -3.85 -20.81 -0.99
CA ILE A 140 -3.97 -19.37 -0.89
C ILE A 140 -2.68 -18.75 -1.38
N GLN A 141 -2.78 -17.92 -2.40
CA GLN A 141 -1.68 -17.06 -2.82
C GLN A 141 -1.55 -15.91 -1.83
N VAL A 142 -0.45 -15.86 -1.09
CA VAL A 142 -0.19 -14.79 -0.12
C VAL A 142 0.68 -13.68 -0.69
N GLY A 143 1.22 -13.87 -1.90
CA GLY A 143 2.18 -12.95 -2.51
C GLY A 143 3.62 -13.37 -2.23
N TYR A 144 4.55 -12.75 -2.94
CA TYR A 144 5.96 -13.14 -2.85
C TYR A 144 6.60 -12.69 -1.52
N PRO A 145 7.63 -13.41 -1.03
CA PRO A 145 8.24 -13.14 0.27
C PRO A 145 8.80 -11.71 0.37
N GLY A 146 8.54 -11.05 1.49
CA GLY A 146 9.00 -9.68 1.77
C GLY A 146 8.07 -8.56 1.26
N SER A 147 7.09 -8.87 0.41
CA SER A 147 6.08 -7.90 -0.04
C SER A 147 5.16 -7.44 1.09
N THR A 148 4.62 -6.21 0.97
CA THR A 148 3.64 -5.69 1.93
C THR A 148 2.35 -6.50 1.91
N ALA A 149 1.94 -6.97 0.74
CA ALA A 149 0.76 -7.81 0.57
C ALA A 149 0.89 -9.14 1.36
N ALA A 150 2.05 -9.80 1.28
CA ALA A 150 2.31 -11.02 2.05
C ALA A 150 2.31 -10.78 3.55
N GLU A 151 3.01 -9.75 4.00
CA GLU A 151 3.08 -9.44 5.43
C GLU A 151 1.69 -9.13 6.04
N VAL A 152 0.93 -8.23 5.42
CA VAL A 152 -0.40 -7.86 5.93
C VAL A 152 -1.38 -9.02 5.74
N GLY A 153 -1.31 -9.71 4.60
CA GLY A 153 -2.15 -10.85 4.28
C GLY A 153 -2.03 -11.99 5.28
N GLU A 154 -0.81 -12.44 5.56
CA GLU A 154 -0.55 -13.50 6.54
C GLU A 154 -0.99 -13.08 7.94
N ARG A 155 -0.77 -11.82 8.34
CA ARG A 155 -1.26 -11.30 9.63
C ARG A 155 -2.79 -11.27 9.70
N ILE A 156 -3.48 -10.97 8.61
CA ILE A 156 -4.95 -11.10 8.55
C ILE A 156 -5.34 -12.56 8.72
N LEU A 157 -4.81 -13.47 7.91
CA LEU A 157 -5.11 -14.91 7.95
C LEU A 157 -4.88 -15.52 9.35
N ALA A 158 -3.76 -15.18 9.99
CA ALA A 158 -3.41 -15.67 11.31
C ALA A 158 -4.46 -15.32 12.37
N GLN A 159 -5.09 -14.14 12.28
CA GLN A 159 -6.17 -13.75 13.19
C GLN A 159 -7.45 -14.57 13.03
N PHE A 160 -7.60 -15.24 11.89
CA PHE A 160 -8.69 -16.17 11.60
C PHE A 160 -8.25 -17.63 11.71
N ASN A 161 -7.10 -17.91 12.35
CA ASN A 161 -6.53 -19.24 12.53
C ASN A 161 -6.29 -19.98 11.21
N VAL A 162 -5.96 -19.22 10.16
CA VAL A 162 -5.47 -19.74 8.87
C VAL A 162 -3.95 -19.56 8.85
N THR A 163 -3.23 -20.67 8.75
CA THR A 163 -1.77 -20.71 8.86
C THR A 163 -1.22 -21.75 7.89
N GLN A 164 0.09 -21.74 7.65
CA GLN A 164 0.75 -22.79 6.85
C GLN A 164 0.57 -24.21 7.42
N GLY A 165 0.30 -24.34 8.72
CA GLY A 165 0.05 -25.63 9.36
C GLY A 165 -1.34 -26.22 9.09
N ASN A 166 -2.27 -25.43 8.54
CA ASN A 166 -3.64 -25.88 8.28
C ASN A 166 -4.19 -25.47 6.90
N SER A 167 -3.41 -24.77 6.09
CA SER A 167 -3.71 -24.34 4.73
C SER A 167 -2.41 -24.36 3.90
N SER A 168 -2.54 -24.38 2.57
CA SER A 168 -1.40 -24.26 1.67
C SER A 168 -1.20 -22.79 1.32
N LEU A 169 -0.22 -22.13 1.95
CA LEU A 169 0.18 -20.77 1.60
C LEU A 169 1.21 -20.84 0.47
N GLN A 170 0.88 -20.26 -0.68
CA GLN A 170 1.69 -20.22 -1.89
C GLN A 170 2.22 -18.80 -2.08
N SER A 171 3.49 -18.68 -2.46
CA SER A 171 4.19 -17.40 -2.52
C SER A 171 4.71 -17.13 -3.91
N ASP A 172 3.85 -16.61 -4.76
CA ASP A 172 4.19 -16.26 -6.13
C ASP A 172 4.11 -14.76 -6.39
N LYS A 173 4.71 -14.34 -7.51
CA LYS A 173 4.46 -12.99 -8.05
C LYS A 173 3.00 -12.87 -8.44
N ARG A 174 2.45 -11.66 -8.32
CA ARG A 174 1.04 -11.38 -8.55
C ARG A 174 0.47 -11.98 -9.83
N SER A 175 1.08 -11.77 -11.00
CA SER A 175 0.53 -12.29 -12.26
C SER A 175 0.42 -13.81 -12.30
N VAL A 176 1.34 -14.51 -11.62
CA VAL A 176 1.28 -15.95 -11.43
C VAL A 176 0.17 -16.31 -10.43
N ALA A 177 0.06 -15.57 -9.33
CA ALA A 177 -1.00 -15.78 -8.34
C ALA A 177 -2.41 -15.61 -8.95
N GLU A 178 -2.62 -14.58 -9.76
CA GLU A 178 -3.86 -14.34 -10.52
C GLU A 178 -4.15 -15.51 -11.46
N ALA A 179 -3.16 -15.91 -12.27
CA ALA A 179 -3.29 -17.04 -13.19
C ALA A 179 -3.66 -18.34 -12.47
N MET A 180 -3.07 -18.61 -11.30
CA MET A 180 -3.36 -19.81 -10.51
C MET A 180 -4.76 -19.77 -9.88
N VAL A 181 -5.26 -18.60 -9.46
CA VAL A 181 -6.66 -18.47 -9.01
C VAL A 181 -7.63 -18.69 -10.17
N LEU A 182 -7.32 -18.14 -11.36
CA LEU A 182 -8.14 -18.31 -12.56
C LEU A 182 -8.16 -19.77 -13.04
N SER A 183 -7.01 -20.46 -13.03
CA SER A 183 -6.90 -21.87 -13.43
C SER A 183 -7.47 -22.84 -12.38
N GLY A 184 -7.67 -22.37 -11.14
CA GLY A 184 -8.11 -23.20 -10.03
C GLY A 184 -6.97 -23.99 -9.36
N GLU A 185 -5.71 -23.66 -9.64
CA GLU A 185 -4.53 -24.12 -8.91
C GLU A 185 -4.43 -23.50 -7.51
N SER A 186 -5.05 -22.34 -7.31
CA SER A 186 -5.26 -21.67 -6.03
C SER A 186 -6.75 -21.38 -5.82
N ASP A 187 -7.20 -21.36 -4.58
CA ASP A 187 -8.61 -21.11 -4.22
C ASP A 187 -8.86 -19.63 -3.92
N ALA A 188 -7.82 -18.91 -3.50
CA ALA A 188 -7.85 -17.47 -3.24
C ALA A 188 -6.47 -16.82 -3.43
N ALA A 189 -6.46 -15.50 -3.60
CA ALA A 189 -5.27 -14.67 -3.57
C ALA A 189 -5.46 -13.47 -2.64
N ILE A 190 -4.38 -13.10 -1.95
CA ILE A 190 -4.24 -11.85 -1.23
C ILE A 190 -3.49 -10.87 -2.13
N VAL A 191 -4.12 -9.73 -2.37
CA VAL A 191 -3.66 -8.73 -3.34
C VAL A 191 -3.84 -7.34 -2.77
N MET A 192 -3.03 -6.41 -3.27
CA MET A 192 -3.15 -4.99 -2.94
C MET A 192 -3.41 -4.23 -4.23
N TYR A 193 -4.65 -3.79 -4.42
CA TYR A 193 -5.07 -3.09 -5.64
C TYR A 193 -5.67 -1.74 -5.31
N SER A 194 -5.14 -0.69 -5.93
CA SER A 194 -5.78 0.62 -5.87
C SER A 194 -7.16 0.56 -6.53
N PRO A 195 -8.23 1.09 -5.92
CA PRO A 195 -9.53 1.23 -6.59
C PRO A 195 -9.53 2.30 -7.70
N TYR A 196 -8.40 2.99 -7.88
CA TYR A 196 -8.18 3.99 -8.92
C TYR A 196 -7.29 3.47 -10.05
N ASP A 197 -6.86 2.20 -9.98
CA ASP A 197 -6.09 1.53 -11.00
C ASP A 197 -6.94 0.42 -11.65
N ASP A 198 -7.35 0.66 -12.89
CA ASP A 198 -8.19 -0.26 -13.65
C ASP A 198 -7.37 -1.43 -14.23
N SER A 199 -6.03 -1.46 -14.07
CA SER A 199 -5.17 -2.51 -14.66
C SER A 199 -5.46 -3.93 -14.13
N HIS A 200 -6.12 -4.04 -12.97
CA HIS A 200 -6.52 -5.31 -12.35
C HIS A 200 -8.03 -5.56 -12.38
N ALA A 201 -8.79 -4.68 -13.03
CA ALA A 201 -10.24 -4.78 -13.06
C ALA A 201 -10.72 -6.10 -13.66
N ASP A 202 -10.08 -6.59 -14.72
CA ASP A 202 -10.44 -7.86 -15.36
C ASP A 202 -10.33 -9.05 -14.40
N PHE A 203 -9.29 -9.10 -13.56
CA PHE A 203 -9.14 -10.14 -12.56
C PHE A 203 -10.23 -10.02 -11.48
N ILE A 204 -10.43 -8.83 -10.93
CA ILE A 204 -11.38 -8.60 -9.84
C ILE A 204 -12.84 -8.85 -10.27
N THR A 205 -13.16 -8.52 -11.51
CA THR A 205 -14.51 -8.64 -12.10
C THR A 205 -14.74 -9.96 -12.82
N THR A 206 -13.75 -10.85 -12.85
CA THR A 206 -13.86 -12.16 -13.50
C THR A 206 -15.07 -12.94 -12.96
N PRO A 207 -15.99 -13.42 -13.83
CA PRO A 207 -17.10 -14.25 -13.41
C PRO A 207 -16.63 -15.47 -12.63
N GLY A 208 -17.23 -15.69 -11.46
CA GLY A 208 -16.84 -16.79 -10.57
C GLY A 208 -15.72 -16.46 -9.59
N LEU A 209 -15.26 -15.21 -9.53
CA LEU A 209 -14.47 -14.68 -8.41
C LEU A 209 -15.32 -13.75 -7.54
N GLN A 210 -14.89 -13.55 -6.30
CA GLN A 210 -15.52 -12.64 -5.35
C GLN A 210 -14.48 -12.04 -4.40
N ILE A 211 -14.73 -10.80 -3.96
CA ILE A 211 -14.00 -10.20 -2.84
C ILE A 211 -14.58 -10.75 -1.54
N VAL A 212 -13.73 -11.38 -0.74
CA VAL A 212 -14.07 -11.93 0.58
C VAL A 212 -14.03 -10.80 1.62
N PRO A 213 -15.14 -10.52 2.32
CA PRO A 213 -15.15 -9.48 3.35
C PRO A 213 -14.29 -9.89 4.55
N ILE A 214 -13.64 -8.93 5.18
CA ILE A 214 -12.90 -9.13 6.44
C ILE A 214 -13.82 -8.70 7.60
N PRO A 215 -14.47 -9.64 8.30
CA PRO A 215 -15.34 -9.30 9.42
C PRO A 215 -14.52 -8.67 10.56
N ALA A 216 -15.15 -7.77 11.32
CA ALA A 216 -14.48 -7.02 12.38
C ALA A 216 -13.18 -6.31 11.92
N ALA A 217 -13.14 -5.80 10.69
CA ALA A 217 -11.96 -5.16 10.08
C ALA A 217 -11.27 -4.13 11.00
N LYS A 218 -12.02 -3.36 11.80
CA LYS A 218 -11.45 -2.43 12.79
C LYS A 218 -10.60 -3.13 13.86
N ALA A 219 -11.07 -4.25 14.40
CA ALA A 219 -10.32 -5.03 15.38
C ALA A 219 -9.11 -5.73 14.74
N VAL A 220 -9.28 -6.23 13.51
CA VAL A 220 -8.19 -6.84 12.73
C VAL A 220 -7.08 -5.83 12.48
N ALA A 221 -7.44 -4.65 12.00
CA ALA A 221 -6.54 -3.53 11.76
C ALA A 221 -5.81 -3.09 13.04
N GLY A 222 -6.55 -2.96 14.16
CA GLY A 222 -5.98 -2.57 15.45
C GLY A 222 -4.89 -3.51 15.97
N ARG A 223 -4.96 -4.82 15.65
CA ARG A 223 -3.92 -5.80 16.01
C ARG A 223 -2.70 -5.77 15.09
N ILE A 224 -2.87 -5.36 13.83
CA ILE A 224 -1.77 -5.20 12.88
C ILE A 224 -1.03 -3.88 13.17
N GLY A 225 -1.74 -2.86 13.63
CA GLY A 225 -1.19 -1.63 14.19
C GLY A 225 -1.00 -0.49 13.19
N TYR A 226 -0.82 -0.79 11.90
CA TYR A 226 -0.52 0.22 10.88
C TYR A 226 -1.43 0.21 9.65
N VAL A 227 -2.43 -0.67 9.62
CA VAL A 227 -3.45 -0.67 8.56
C VAL A 227 -4.74 -0.08 9.10
N VAL A 228 -5.59 0.41 8.18
CA VAL A 228 -6.90 0.98 8.52
C VAL A 228 -8.01 0.21 7.81
N PRO A 229 -9.21 0.10 8.41
CA PRO A 229 -10.33 -0.50 7.71
C PRO A 229 -10.76 0.38 6.53
N VAL A 230 -10.92 -0.23 5.36
CA VAL A 230 -11.42 0.43 4.14
C VAL A 230 -12.79 -0.17 3.80
N ALA A 231 -13.80 0.68 3.64
CA ALA A 231 -15.07 0.28 3.06
C ALA A 231 -14.98 0.45 1.55
N LEU A 232 -15.10 -0.65 0.80
CA LEU A 232 -15.13 -0.61 -0.66
C LEU A 232 -16.56 -0.32 -1.11
N PRO A 233 -16.81 0.80 -1.82
CA PRO A 233 -18.10 1.03 -2.44
C PRO A 233 -18.44 -0.07 -3.44
N ALA A 234 -19.72 -0.38 -3.59
CA ALA A 234 -20.16 -1.24 -4.69
C ALA A 234 -19.76 -0.61 -6.03
N GLY A 235 -19.17 -1.41 -6.93
CA GLY A 235 -18.65 -0.92 -8.21
C GLY A 235 -17.33 -0.16 -8.13
N ALA A 236 -16.58 -0.26 -7.02
CA ALA A 236 -15.25 0.34 -6.90
C ALA A 236 -14.23 -0.22 -7.91
N TYR A 237 -14.47 -1.42 -8.42
CA TYR A 237 -13.71 -2.03 -9.53
C TYR A 237 -14.71 -2.28 -10.66
N ARG A 238 -14.32 -1.98 -11.90
CA ARG A 238 -15.22 -1.91 -13.07
C ARG A 238 -14.51 -2.30 -14.35
#